data_AF-A0A7J2Y818-F1
#
_entry.id   AF-A0A7J2Y818-F1
#
_cell.length_a   1.000
_cell.length_b   1.000
_cell.length_c   1.000
_cell.angle_alpha   90.00
_cell.angle_beta   90.00
_cell.angle_gamma   90.00
#
_symmetry.space_group_name_H-M   'P 1'
#
loop_
_entity.id
_entity.type
_entity.pdbx_description
1 polymer ?
#
loop_
_entity_poly.entity_id
_entity_poly.type
_entity_poly.pdbx_seq_one_letter_code
_entity_poly.pdbx_strand_id
1 'polypeptide(L)'
;MSWPPGSMNPYAMSEAQSARTFALVGFIFFAIAAAIWVPVLVFFLAVWIPIGFAFPFFFPFAILGALAVGLAAWSWIILKDIEAGRYRSAETPSLVLGILGLFVNLISGIFFLLTYVKLTNVSRYGSLPPPQAYAPPAFAPPYAPPIRFCVNCGRPVVPDAKFCAYCGKGLPA
;
A
#
# COMPACT_ATOMS: atom_id res chain seq x y z
N MET A 1 0.47 10.70 12.85
CA MET A 1 1.13 9.47 13.35
C MET A 1 2.09 8.99 12.27
N SER A 2 3.37 9.33 12.43
CA SER A 2 4.46 8.74 11.63
C SER A 2 4.79 7.37 12.24
N TRP A 3 4.87 6.33 11.42
CA TRP A 3 5.28 5.01 11.90
C TRP A 3 6.75 5.03 12.28
N PRO A 4 7.14 4.47 13.45
CA PRO A 4 8.55 4.42 13.82
C PRO A 4 9.34 3.53 12.83
N PRO A 5 10.52 3.96 12.38
CA PRO A 5 11.35 3.18 11.48
C PRO A 5 11.78 1.89 12.20
N GLY A 6 11.31 0.73 11.69
CA GLY A 6 11.66 -0.60 12.21
C GLY A 6 10.50 -1.48 12.66
N SER A 7 9.29 -0.93 12.85
CA SER A 7 8.10 -1.73 13.24
C SER A 7 7.20 -2.13 12.06
N MET A 8 7.59 -1.77 10.84
CA MET A 8 6.73 -1.93 9.67
C MET A 8 6.90 -3.35 9.11
N ASN A 9 5.77 -4.04 8.89
CA ASN A 9 5.73 -5.36 8.28
C ASN A 9 6.53 -5.35 6.94
N PRO A 10 7.40 -6.35 6.66
CA PRO A 10 8.13 -6.45 5.39
C PRO A 10 7.23 -6.28 4.15
N TYR A 11 6.00 -6.80 4.20
CA TYR A 11 5.02 -6.65 3.12
C TYR A 11 4.55 -5.19 2.93
N ALA A 12 4.47 -4.41 4.00
CA ALA A 12 4.10 -2.99 3.91
C ALA A 12 5.26 -2.14 3.36
N MET A 13 6.52 -2.52 3.61
CA MET A 13 7.68 -1.82 3.05
C MET A 13 7.78 -1.98 1.53
N SER A 14 7.55 -3.19 0.99
CA SER A 14 7.58 -3.41 -0.47
C SER A 14 6.44 -2.67 -1.19
N GLU A 15 5.24 -2.68 -0.61
CA GLU A 15 4.10 -1.91 -1.14
C GLU A 15 4.39 -0.40 -1.12
N ALA A 16 5.00 0.14 -0.06
CA ALA A 16 5.36 1.54 0.04
C ALA A 16 6.41 1.97 -1.00
N GLN A 17 7.40 1.12 -1.29
CA GLN A 17 8.35 1.37 -2.38
C GLN A 17 7.66 1.41 -3.74
N SER A 18 6.72 0.48 -4.01
CA SER A 18 5.97 0.48 -5.27
C SER A 18 5.08 1.74 -5.41
N ALA A 19 4.45 2.18 -4.31
CA ALA A 19 3.64 3.39 -4.29
C ALA A 19 4.45 4.65 -4.64
N ARG A 20 5.69 4.74 -4.12
CA ARG A 20 6.62 5.84 -4.45
C ARG A 20 6.94 5.88 -5.94
N THR A 21 7.26 4.73 -6.53
CA THR A 21 7.55 4.64 -7.96
C THR A 21 6.36 5.06 -8.80
N PHE A 22 5.14 4.60 -8.48
CA PHE A 22 3.93 5.00 -9.21
C PHE A 22 3.61 6.49 -9.05
N ALA A 23 3.78 7.05 -7.85
CA ALA A 23 3.58 8.48 -7.60
C ALA A 23 4.56 9.34 -8.41
N LEU A 24 5.83 8.92 -8.44
CA LEU A 24 6.88 9.60 -9.20
C LEU A 24 6.61 9.56 -10.71
N VAL A 25 6.20 8.40 -11.23
CA VAL A 25 5.82 8.26 -12.63
C VAL A 25 4.62 9.17 -12.97
N GLY A 26 3.56 9.16 -12.15
CA GLY A 26 2.42 10.05 -12.33
C GLY A 26 2.81 11.53 -12.30
N PHE A 27 3.70 11.92 -11.38
CA PHE A 27 4.23 13.29 -11.31
C PHE A 27 4.97 13.68 -12.59
N ILE A 28 5.83 12.81 -13.13
CA ILE A 28 6.56 13.09 -14.38
C ILE A 28 5.58 13.37 -15.53
N PHE A 29 4.51 12.57 -15.67
CA PHE A 29 3.52 12.81 -16.72
C PHE A 29 2.78 14.14 -16.56
N PHE A 30 2.45 14.55 -15.32
CA PHE A 30 1.89 15.88 -15.09
C PHE A 30 2.89 17.00 -15.40
N ALA A 31 4.15 16.84 -15.02
CA ALA A 31 5.19 17.81 -15.30
C ALA A 31 5.40 18.00 -16.80
N ILE A 32 5.43 16.90 -17.57
CA ILE A 32 5.50 16.95 -19.04
C ILE A 32 4.26 17.64 -19.63
N ALA A 33 3.06 17.29 -19.16
CA ALA A 33 1.83 17.93 -19.62
C ALA A 33 1.86 19.44 -19.35
N ALA A 34 2.26 19.86 -18.15
CA ALA A 34 2.43 21.27 -17.81
C ALA A 34 3.49 21.95 -18.69
N ALA A 35 4.63 21.30 -18.93
CA ALA A 35 5.70 21.81 -19.78
C ALA A 35 5.28 21.98 -21.25
N ILE A 36 4.30 21.20 -21.74
CA ILE A 36 3.71 21.37 -23.07
C ILE A 36 2.65 22.46 -23.06
N TRP A 37 1.79 22.49 -22.04
CA TRP A 37 0.68 23.44 -21.97
C TRP A 37 1.12 24.89 -21.79
N VAL A 38 2.18 25.14 -21.01
CA VAL A 38 2.70 26.50 -20.77
C VAL A 38 3.12 27.20 -22.08
N PRO A 39 4.01 26.65 -22.92
CA PRO A 39 4.41 27.31 -24.17
C PRO A 39 3.26 27.41 -25.16
N VAL A 40 2.35 26.42 -25.22
CA VAL A 40 1.14 26.50 -26.05
C VAL A 40 0.28 27.69 -25.63
N LEU A 41 0.06 27.86 -24.33
CA LEU A 41 -0.73 28.96 -23.78
C LEU A 41 -0.04 30.32 -24.03
N VAL A 42 1.29 30.41 -23.84
CA VAL A 42 2.06 31.63 -24.11
C VAL A 42 2.01 32.00 -25.60
N PHE A 43 2.22 31.05 -26.49
CA PHE A 43 2.14 31.26 -27.94
C PHE A 43 0.74 31.73 -28.34
N PHE A 44 -0.30 31.05 -27.83
CA PHE A 44 -1.68 31.39 -28.16
C PHE A 44 -2.06 32.78 -27.63
N LEU A 45 -1.67 33.13 -26.41
CA LEU A 45 -1.85 34.47 -25.85
C LEU A 45 -1.16 35.53 -26.72
N ALA A 46 0.11 35.31 -27.10
CA ALA A 46 0.88 36.26 -27.89
C ALA A 46 0.28 36.50 -29.28
N VAL A 47 -0.26 35.46 -29.93
CA VAL A 47 -0.82 35.54 -31.29
C VAL A 47 -2.24 36.08 -31.30
N TRP A 48 -3.10 35.64 -30.37
CA TRP A 48 -4.55 35.87 -30.48
C TRP A 48 -5.08 37.05 -29.67
N ILE A 49 -4.40 37.48 -28.60
CA ILE A 49 -4.74 38.73 -27.89
C ILE A 49 -4.83 39.94 -28.86
N PRO A 50 -3.84 40.21 -29.73
CA PRO A 50 -3.88 41.40 -30.59
C PRO A 50 -5.00 41.36 -31.65
N ILE A 51 -5.57 40.19 -31.94
CA ILE A 51 -6.59 39.99 -32.99
C ILE A 51 -8.01 40.21 -32.43
N GLY A 52 -8.17 40.38 -31.11
CA GLY A 52 -9.47 40.66 -30.47
C GLY A 52 -10.48 39.50 -30.54
N PHE A 53 -10.07 38.33 -31.05
CA PHE A 53 -10.94 37.19 -31.39
C PHE A 53 -10.82 36.01 -30.41
N ALA A 54 -10.32 36.25 -29.19
CA ALA A 54 -9.83 35.18 -28.32
C ALA A 54 -10.93 34.49 -27.46
N PHE A 55 -12.07 35.13 -27.23
CA PHE A 55 -12.82 34.88 -25.99
C PHE A 55 -13.47 33.49 -25.82
N PRO A 56 -14.16 32.88 -26.82
CA PRO A 56 -14.76 31.56 -26.62
C PRO A 56 -13.80 30.39 -26.85
N PHE A 57 -12.79 30.56 -27.72
CA PHE A 57 -11.89 29.47 -28.11
C PHE A 57 -10.68 29.32 -27.17
N PHE A 58 -10.19 30.41 -26.57
CA PHE A 58 -9.03 30.37 -25.68
C PHE A 58 -9.35 29.84 -24.28
N PHE A 59 -10.54 30.17 -23.77
CA PHE A 59 -10.96 29.87 -22.40
C PHE A 59 -10.78 28.39 -21.99
N PRO A 60 -11.20 27.38 -22.79
CA PRO A 60 -11.00 25.98 -22.40
C PRO A 60 -9.53 25.58 -22.37
N PHE A 61 -8.71 26.05 -23.30
CA PHE A 61 -7.26 25.76 -23.35
C PHE A 61 -6.52 26.42 -22.16
N ALA A 62 -6.92 27.63 -21.80
CA ALA A 62 -6.37 28.33 -20.64
C ALA A 62 -6.68 27.59 -19.33
N ILE A 63 -7.92 27.11 -19.17
CA ILE A 63 -8.35 26.32 -18.02
C ILE A 63 -7.57 25.01 -17.94
N LEU A 64 -7.46 24.27 -19.05
CA LEU A 64 -6.72 23.01 -19.08
C LEU A 64 -5.24 23.20 -18.74
N GLY A 65 -4.62 24.27 -19.27
CA GLY A 65 -3.24 24.60 -18.93
C GLY A 65 -3.07 24.96 -17.45
N ALA A 66 -3.95 25.79 -16.89
CA ALA A 66 -3.93 26.14 -15.47
C ALA A 66 -4.14 24.92 -14.56
N LEU A 67 -5.09 24.04 -14.92
CA LEU A 67 -5.33 22.78 -14.21
C LEU A 67 -4.11 21.85 -14.29
N ALA A 68 -3.47 21.71 -15.45
CA ALA A 68 -2.27 20.89 -15.60
C ALA A 68 -1.13 21.37 -14.69
N VAL A 69 -0.88 22.68 -14.63
CA VAL A 69 0.14 23.27 -13.76
C VAL A 69 -0.23 23.11 -12.28
N GLY A 70 -1.49 23.36 -11.93
CA GLY A 70 -1.99 23.20 -10.56
C GLY A 70 -1.88 21.76 -10.06
N LEU A 71 -2.25 20.78 -10.91
CA LEU A 71 -2.12 19.35 -10.60
C LEU A 71 -0.66 18.91 -10.50
N ALA A 72 0.23 19.46 -11.33
CA ALA A 72 1.68 19.22 -11.23
C ALA A 72 2.26 19.76 -9.90
N ALA A 73 1.88 20.97 -9.51
CA ALA A 73 2.30 21.55 -8.24
C ALA A 73 1.73 20.78 -7.04
N TRP A 74 0.47 20.34 -7.12
CA TRP A 74 -0.16 19.58 -6.04
C TRP A 74 0.43 18.16 -5.92
N SER A 75 0.67 17.48 -7.04
CA SER A 75 1.31 16.15 -7.03
C SER A 75 2.72 16.17 -6.42
N TRP A 76 3.48 17.26 -6.60
CA TRP A 76 4.76 17.46 -5.92
C TRP A 76 4.64 17.49 -4.40
N ILE A 77 3.59 18.13 -3.86
CA ILE A 77 3.34 18.17 -2.41
C ILE A 77 3.07 16.75 -1.87
N ILE A 78 2.28 15.96 -2.60
CA ILE A 78 1.99 14.56 -2.25
C ILE A 78 3.26 13.72 -2.24
N LEU A 79 4.14 13.89 -3.25
CA LEU A 79 5.39 13.16 -3.33
C LEU A 79 6.26 13.41 -2.08
N LYS A 80 6.37 14.67 -1.66
CA LYS A 80 7.07 15.04 -0.42
C LYS A 80 6.46 14.43 0.83
N ASP A 81 5.13 14.30 0.89
CA ASP A 81 4.47 13.63 2.01
C ASP A 81 4.77 12.12 2.06
N ILE A 82 4.84 11.47 0.91
CA ILE A 82 5.18 10.04 0.80
C ILE A 82 6.66 9.81 1.17
N GLU A 83 7.56 10.70 0.74
CA GLU A 83 8.97 10.67 1.12
C GLU A 83 9.15 10.86 2.63
N ALA A 84 8.38 11.77 3.23
CA ALA A 84 8.34 11.99 4.67
C ALA A 84 7.67 10.84 5.47
N GLY A 85 7.18 9.79 4.80
CA GLY A 85 6.54 8.64 5.45
C GLY A 85 5.14 8.93 6.00
N ARG A 86 4.51 10.04 5.58
CA ARG A 86 3.16 10.44 6.00
C ARG A 86 2.07 9.81 5.13
N TYR A 87 2.10 8.49 4.97
CA TYR A 87 1.24 7.75 4.04
C TYR A 87 -0.27 8.00 4.23
N ARG A 88 -0.72 8.09 5.49
CA ARG A 88 -2.13 8.36 5.82
C ARG A 88 -2.61 9.74 5.35
N SER A 89 -1.71 10.73 5.34
CA SER A 89 -2.02 12.08 4.87
C SER A 89 -2.04 12.16 3.34
N ALA A 90 -1.26 11.30 2.67
CA ALA A 90 -1.16 11.24 1.22
C ALA A 90 -2.30 10.45 0.55
N GLU A 91 -3.03 9.62 1.29
CA GLU A 91 -4.08 8.75 0.76
C GLU A 91 -5.23 9.52 0.10
N THR A 92 -5.96 10.34 0.86
CA THR A 92 -7.08 11.15 0.34
C THR A 92 -6.68 12.08 -0.83
N PRO A 93 -5.59 12.86 -0.76
CA PRO A 93 -5.22 13.72 -1.88
C PRO A 93 -4.78 12.92 -3.11
N SER A 94 -4.18 11.73 -2.97
CA SER A 94 -3.86 10.87 -4.12
C SER A 94 -5.10 10.35 -4.85
N LEU A 95 -6.19 10.06 -4.12
CA LEU A 95 -7.48 9.71 -4.71
C LEU A 95 -8.06 10.88 -5.51
N VAL A 96 -8.09 12.07 -4.90
CA VAL A 96 -8.63 13.29 -5.53
C VAL A 96 -7.83 13.63 -6.78
N LEU A 97 -6.49 13.57 -6.68
CA LEU A 97 -5.60 13.89 -7.79
C LEU A 97 -5.67 12.83 -8.90
N GLY A 98 -5.92 11.56 -8.55
CA GLY A 98 -6.22 10.50 -9.51
C GLY A 98 -7.50 10.79 -10.29
N ILE A 99 -8.60 11.07 -9.60
CA ILE A 99 -9.90 11.38 -10.23
C ILE A 99 -9.81 12.63 -11.10
N LEU A 100 -9.26 13.73 -10.58
CA LEU A 100 -9.05 14.96 -11.36
C LEU A 100 -8.09 14.73 -12.54
N GLY A 101 -7.06 13.91 -12.33
CA GLY A 101 -6.11 13.52 -13.35
C GLY A 101 -6.74 12.80 -14.51
N LEU A 102 -7.75 11.95 -14.29
CA LEU A 102 -8.45 11.25 -15.38
C LEU A 102 -9.11 12.22 -16.39
N PHE A 103 -9.57 13.39 -15.93
CA PHE A 103 -10.18 14.40 -16.80
C PHE A 103 -9.15 15.23 -17.58
N VAL A 104 -7.94 15.40 -17.05
CA VAL A 104 -6.90 16.23 -17.67
C VAL A 104 -5.93 15.40 -18.51
N ASN A 105 -5.46 14.28 -17.95
CA ASN A 105 -4.55 13.35 -18.59
C ASN A 105 -4.78 11.94 -18.03
N LEU A 106 -5.48 11.12 -18.83
CA LEU A 106 -5.89 9.76 -18.48
C LEU A 106 -4.74 8.91 -17.90
N ILE A 107 -3.58 8.95 -18.55
CA ILE A 107 -2.41 8.15 -18.15
C ILE A 107 -1.98 8.54 -16.73
N SER A 108 -1.85 9.85 -16.48
CA SER A 108 -1.43 10.35 -15.17
C SER A 108 -2.44 10.03 -14.06
N GLY A 109 -3.74 10.18 -14.36
CA GLY A 109 -4.81 9.85 -13.42
C GLY A 109 -4.79 8.38 -12.97
N ILE A 110 -4.54 7.45 -13.90
CA ILE A 110 -4.44 6.02 -13.59
C ILE A 110 -3.26 5.74 -12.64
N PHE A 111 -2.08 6.33 -12.87
CA PHE A 111 -0.93 6.12 -11.98
C PHE A 111 -1.19 6.64 -10.56
N PHE A 112 -1.92 7.75 -10.42
CA PHE A 112 -2.33 8.25 -9.11
C PHE A 112 -3.38 7.36 -8.43
N LEU A 113 -4.31 6.75 -9.17
CA LEU A 113 -5.20 5.73 -8.62
C LEU A 113 -4.46 4.46 -8.19
N LEU A 114 -3.47 4.01 -8.96
CA LEU A 114 -2.63 2.87 -8.55
C LEU A 114 -1.83 3.20 -7.28
N THR A 115 -1.33 4.43 -7.19
CA THR A 115 -0.67 4.95 -5.98
C THR A 115 -1.63 4.92 -4.80
N TYR A 116 -2.87 5.39 -4.97
CA TYR A 116 -3.90 5.34 -3.93
C TYR A 116 -4.15 3.92 -3.43
N VAL A 117 -4.38 2.96 -4.35
CA VAL A 117 -4.63 1.55 -3.98
C VAL A 117 -3.46 0.98 -3.17
N LYS A 118 -2.23 1.28 -3.57
CA LYS A 118 -1.01 0.85 -2.85
C LYS A 118 -0.88 1.53 -1.48
N LEU A 119 -1.18 2.82 -1.38
CA LEU A 119 -1.16 3.53 -0.10
C LEU A 119 -2.23 3.01 0.86
N THR A 120 -3.44 2.74 0.38
CA THR A 120 -4.52 2.13 1.17
C THR A 120 -4.10 0.75 1.69
N ASN A 121 -3.39 -0.06 0.89
CA ASN A 121 -2.82 -1.33 1.36
C ASN A 121 -1.80 -1.11 2.49
N VAL A 122 -0.88 -0.16 2.33
CA VAL A 122 0.11 0.18 3.38
C VAL A 122 -0.59 0.66 4.65
N SER A 123 -1.62 1.51 4.54
CA SER A 123 -2.44 1.97 5.67
C SER A 123 -3.11 0.80 6.40
N ARG A 124 -3.67 -0.16 5.65
CA ARG A 124 -4.31 -1.37 6.20
C ARG A 124 -3.29 -2.29 6.87
N TYR A 125 -2.19 -2.61 6.20
CA TYR A 125 -1.15 -3.48 6.75
C TYR A 125 -0.43 -2.88 7.96
N GLY A 126 -0.29 -1.56 8.03
CA GLY A 126 0.27 -0.88 9.20
C GLY A 126 -0.58 -1.10 10.46
N SER A 127 -1.90 -1.22 10.31
CA SER A 127 -2.80 -1.44 11.45
C SER A 127 -2.88 -2.89 11.95
N LEU A 128 -2.37 -3.85 11.17
CA LEU A 128 -2.40 -5.26 11.53
C LEU A 128 -1.24 -5.59 12.49
N PRO A 129 -1.46 -6.44 13.51
CA PRO A 129 -0.39 -6.93 14.35
C PRO A 129 0.64 -7.70 13.50
N PRO A 130 1.93 -7.67 13.86
CA PRO A 130 2.99 -8.34 13.09
C PRO A 130 2.68 -9.83 12.91
N PRO A 131 3.12 -10.46 11.79
CA PRO A 131 2.85 -11.88 11.50
C PRO A 131 3.21 -12.85 12.63
N GLN A 132 4.10 -12.45 13.54
CA GLN A 132 4.50 -13.21 14.74
C GLN A 132 3.36 -13.35 15.77
N ALA A 133 2.33 -12.49 15.73
CA ALA A 133 1.11 -12.63 16.53
C ALA A 133 0.13 -13.65 15.92
N TYR A 134 0.34 -14.04 14.66
CA TYR A 134 -0.34 -15.16 14.01
C TYR A 134 0.50 -16.42 14.12
N ALA A 135 1.09 -16.68 15.30
CA ALA A 135 1.34 -18.07 15.64
C ALA A 135 0.00 -18.79 15.41
N PRO A 136 -0.08 -19.83 14.54
CA PRO A 136 -1.29 -20.62 14.46
C PRO A 136 -1.65 -20.96 15.90
N PRO A 137 -2.92 -20.79 16.33
CA PRO A 137 -3.31 -21.13 17.70
C PRO A 137 -2.66 -22.47 17.95
N ALA A 138 -1.75 -22.53 18.92
CA ALA A 138 -1.07 -23.77 19.22
C ALA A 138 -2.23 -24.75 19.34
N PHE A 139 -2.33 -25.68 18.40
CA PHE A 139 -3.19 -26.84 18.56
C PHE A 139 -2.51 -27.55 19.72
N ALA A 140 -2.77 -27.09 20.94
CA ALA A 140 -2.59 -27.85 22.12
C ALA A 140 -3.59 -28.99 21.90
N PRO A 141 -3.15 -30.20 21.53
CA PRO A 141 -4.08 -31.31 21.44
C PRO A 141 -4.81 -31.33 22.80
N PRO A 142 -6.16 -31.35 22.84
CA PRO A 142 -6.92 -31.29 24.09
C PRO A 142 -6.69 -32.47 25.05
N TYR A 143 -5.78 -33.38 24.71
CA TYR A 143 -5.52 -34.58 25.47
C TYR A 143 -4.12 -35.11 25.13
N ALA A 144 -3.11 -34.70 25.89
CA ALA A 144 -1.94 -35.54 26.05
C ALA A 144 -2.37 -36.67 27.02
N PRO A 145 -2.61 -37.91 26.55
CA PRO A 145 -3.01 -38.98 27.45
C PRO A 145 -1.93 -39.14 28.54
N PRO A 146 -2.30 -39.31 29.82
CA PRO A 146 -1.32 -39.46 30.89
C PRO A 146 -0.42 -40.66 30.57
N ILE A 147 0.87 -40.40 30.34
CA ILE A 147 1.86 -41.43 30.08
C ILE A 147 2.02 -42.23 31.37
N ARG A 148 1.69 -43.53 31.35
CA ARG A 148 1.98 -44.45 32.46
C ARG A 148 3.35 -45.09 32.23
N PHE A 149 4.06 -45.41 33.29
CA PHE A 149 5.32 -46.16 33.21
C PHE A 149 5.10 -47.60 33.65
N CYS A 150 5.73 -48.54 32.97
CA CYS A 150 5.66 -49.95 33.35
C CYS A 150 6.38 -50.18 34.68
N VAL A 151 5.68 -50.68 35.70
CA VAL A 151 6.25 -51.00 37.01
C VAL A 151 7.35 -52.08 36.97
N ASN A 152 7.41 -52.88 35.90
CA ASN A 152 8.39 -53.96 35.76
C ASN A 152 9.67 -53.56 35.01
N CYS A 153 9.60 -52.62 34.06
CA CYS A 153 10.75 -52.27 33.21
C CYS A 153 11.02 -50.77 33.09
N GLY A 154 10.21 -49.91 33.71
CA GLY A 154 10.38 -48.47 33.76
C GLY A 154 10.09 -47.72 32.45
N ARG A 155 9.67 -48.41 31.39
CA ARG A 155 9.42 -47.78 30.08
C ARG A 155 8.04 -47.10 30.01
N PRO A 156 7.90 -46.01 29.24
CA PRO A 156 6.61 -45.37 29.02
C PRO A 156 5.69 -46.30 28.23
N VAL A 157 4.43 -46.36 28.63
CA VAL A 157 3.38 -47.17 28.01
C VAL A 157 2.11 -46.33 27.85
N VAL A 158 1.36 -46.61 26.79
CA VAL A 158 0.04 -46.03 26.53
C VAL A 158 -0.90 -46.37 27.70
N PRO A 159 -1.67 -45.41 28.24
CA PRO A 159 -2.46 -45.61 29.45
C PRO A 159 -3.52 -46.73 29.37
N ASP A 160 -4.01 -47.06 28.18
CA ASP A 160 -5.00 -48.13 27.95
C ASP A 160 -4.38 -49.50 27.61
N ALA A 161 -3.06 -49.63 27.66
CA ALA A 161 -2.41 -50.91 27.36
C ALA A 161 -2.55 -51.90 28.54
N LYS A 162 -3.11 -53.08 28.28
CA LYS A 162 -3.19 -54.19 29.26
C LYS A 162 -1.85 -54.90 29.47
N PHE A 163 -0.95 -54.80 28.49
CA PHE A 163 0.36 -55.45 28.49
C PHE A 163 1.45 -54.48 28.06
N CYS A 164 2.64 -54.59 28.64
CA CYS A 164 3.79 -53.81 28.20
C CYS A 164 4.36 -54.37 26.89
N ALA A 165 4.41 -53.56 25.84
CA ALA A 165 4.97 -53.94 24.54
C ALA A 165 6.47 -54.31 24.59
N TYR A 166 7.19 -53.94 25.65
CA TYR A 166 8.62 -54.17 25.79
C TYR A 166 8.98 -55.38 26.64
N CYS A 167 8.22 -55.68 27.71
CA CYS A 167 8.53 -56.79 28.62
C CYS A 167 7.47 -57.89 28.66
N GLY A 168 6.34 -57.71 27.95
CA GLY A 168 5.26 -58.69 27.84
C GLY A 168 4.41 -58.90 29.10
N LYS A 169 4.76 -58.26 30.22
CA LYS A 169 4.02 -58.41 31.49
C LYS A 169 2.73 -57.57 31.51
N GLY A 170 1.73 -58.09 32.21
CA GLY A 170 0.46 -57.40 32.46
C GLY A 170 0.68 -56.12 33.28
N LEU A 171 -0.02 -55.05 32.90
CA LEU A 171 -0.02 -53.80 33.62
C LEU A 171 -1.20 -53.78 34.60
N PRO A 172 -1.01 -53.32 35.85
CA PRO A 172 -2.13 -53.12 36.77
C PRO A 172 -3.07 -52.05 36.18
N ALA A 173 -4.38 -52.33 36.22
CA ALA A 173 -5.43 -51.43 35.75
C ALA A 173 -5.42 -50.10 36.53
#